data_AF-A0A8D2IRW5-F1
#
_entry.id   AF-A0A8D2IRW5-F1
#
_cell.length_a   1.000
_cell.length_b   1.000
_cell.length_c   1.000
_cell.angle_alpha   90.00
_cell.angle_beta   90.00
_cell.angle_gamma   90.00
#
_symmetry.space_group_name_H-M   'P 1'
#
loop_
_entity.id
_entity.type
_entity.pdbx_description
1 polymer ?
#
loop_
_entity_poly.entity_id
_entity_poly.type
_entity_poly.pdbx_seq_one_letter_code
_entity_poly.pdbx_strand_id
1 'polypeptide(L)'
;MAYSGQPGAGGGYYQGGYGSAPGGPAFPGQAQDPLYGYFAAVAGQDGQIDADELQRCLTQSGISGNYKPFNLETCRLMISMLDRDMSGMLGFNEFKELWAVLNGWRQHFMGVDGDHSGAVDAQELQKALTAMGFRLSPQAVNGIVKRYSSHGKISFDDYIACCVKLRALTDSFRRRDAAQQGMVNFQYDDFIQCVMSI
;
A
#
# COMPACT_ATOMS: atom_id res chain seq x y z
N MET A 1 13.37 -51.05 53.13
CA MET A 1 13.70 -52.06 52.11
C MET A 1 14.73 -51.46 51.17
N ALA A 2 15.85 -52.15 51.00
CA ALA A 2 17.05 -51.71 50.29
C ALA A 2 17.10 -52.26 48.84
N TYR A 3 18.15 -51.83 48.12
CA TYR A 3 18.66 -52.20 46.78
C TYR A 3 18.12 -51.34 45.62
N SER A 4 18.93 -50.80 44.68
CA SER A 4 20.35 -50.99 44.33
C SER A 4 20.80 -49.95 43.28
N GLY A 5 22.06 -49.48 43.34
CA GLY A 5 22.80 -48.91 42.19
C GLY A 5 23.11 -50.00 41.14
N GLN A 6 23.54 -49.75 39.89
CA GLN A 6 24.58 -48.85 39.36
C GLN A 6 24.51 -48.90 37.78
N PRO A 7 25.48 -48.45 36.93
CA PRO A 7 25.26 -47.41 35.91
C PRO A 7 25.69 -47.78 34.45
N GLY A 8 25.60 -46.82 33.52
CA GLY A 8 26.32 -46.77 32.23
C GLY A 8 25.39 -46.50 31.03
N ALA A 9 25.78 -45.91 29.89
CA ALA A 9 26.93 -45.12 29.45
C ALA A 9 26.60 -44.66 28.00
N GLY A 10 27.11 -43.51 27.57
CA GLY A 10 27.11 -43.04 26.17
C GLY A 10 26.02 -42.01 25.86
N GLY A 11 26.30 -40.80 25.37
CA GLY A 11 27.50 -40.28 24.73
C GLY A 11 27.10 -39.64 23.40
N GLY A 12 27.20 -38.31 23.31
CA GLY A 12 27.18 -37.58 22.04
C GLY A 12 26.02 -36.60 21.85
N TYR A 13 26.15 -35.39 22.39
CA TYR A 13 25.45 -34.22 21.83
C TYR A 13 26.48 -33.27 21.24
N TYR A 14 26.34 -33.06 19.94
CA TYR A 14 27.16 -32.19 19.12
C TYR A 14 27.14 -30.75 19.62
N GLN A 15 28.34 -30.21 19.77
CA GLN A 15 28.65 -28.80 19.90
C GLN A 15 28.44 -28.13 18.53
N GLY A 16 27.56 -27.14 18.47
CA GLY A 16 27.34 -26.29 17.30
C GLY A 16 27.12 -24.86 17.76
N GLY A 17 28.20 -24.18 18.12
CA GLY A 17 28.18 -22.74 18.34
C GLY A 17 28.07 -22.00 17.02
N TYR A 18 27.08 -21.12 16.90
CA TYR A 18 27.12 -20.03 15.92
C TYR A 18 26.94 -18.72 16.67
N GLY A 19 27.97 -17.88 16.56
CA GLY A 19 28.02 -16.55 17.12
C GLY A 19 26.91 -15.67 16.58
N SER A 20 26.34 -14.88 17.49
CA SER A 20 25.44 -13.78 17.22
C SER A 20 26.18 -12.61 16.57
N ALA A 21 25.79 -12.24 15.36
CA ALA A 21 25.99 -10.91 14.78
C ALA A 21 24.61 -10.20 14.69
N PRO A 22 24.55 -8.86 14.83
CA PRO A 22 23.30 -8.16 15.10
C PRO A 22 22.62 -7.68 13.82
N GLY A 23 21.46 -8.26 13.53
CA GLY A 23 20.52 -7.88 12.47
C GLY A 23 19.34 -8.83 12.56
N GLY A 24 18.26 -8.40 13.21
CA GLY A 24 17.14 -9.27 13.60
C GLY A 24 16.48 -9.98 12.41
N PRO A 25 15.97 -11.22 12.57
CA PRO A 25 15.47 -11.98 11.45
C PRO A 25 14.10 -11.47 10.98
N ALA A 26 14.02 -11.18 9.68
CA ALA A 26 12.78 -11.27 8.93
C ALA A 26 12.14 -12.65 9.18
N PHE A 27 10.83 -12.67 9.41
CA PHE A 27 10.10 -13.89 9.74
C PHE A 27 10.25 -14.92 8.61
N PRO A 28 10.64 -16.18 8.89
CA PRO A 28 10.97 -17.18 7.88
C PRO A 28 9.80 -17.59 6.95
N GLY A 29 8.57 -17.12 7.23
CA GLY A 29 7.41 -17.31 6.35
C GLY A 29 7.25 -16.28 5.23
N GLN A 30 7.97 -15.15 5.26
CA GLN A 30 7.82 -14.09 4.25
C GLN A 30 8.52 -14.43 2.93
N ALA A 31 9.61 -15.19 2.97
CA ALA A 31 10.40 -15.58 1.80
C ALA A 31 9.70 -16.57 0.85
N GLN A 32 8.57 -17.15 1.26
CA GLN A 32 7.78 -18.07 0.42
C GLN A 32 6.74 -17.36 -0.45
N ASP A 33 6.51 -16.06 -0.24
CA ASP A 33 5.54 -15.30 -1.02
C ASP A 33 6.16 -14.88 -2.37
N PRO A 34 5.50 -15.13 -3.51
CA PRO A 34 6.01 -14.75 -4.82
C PRO A 34 6.25 -13.23 -4.96
N LEU A 35 5.58 -12.39 -4.16
CA LEU A 35 5.81 -10.95 -4.12
C LEU A 35 7.09 -10.56 -3.38
N TYR A 36 7.64 -11.45 -2.55
CA TYR A 36 8.88 -11.18 -1.82
C TYR A 36 10.07 -11.05 -2.77
N GLY A 37 10.09 -11.81 -3.87
CA GLY A 37 11.13 -11.69 -4.90
C GLY A 37 11.14 -10.31 -5.57
N TYR A 38 9.96 -9.76 -5.85
CA TYR A 38 9.84 -8.39 -6.37
C TYR A 38 10.26 -7.38 -5.31
N PHE A 39 9.74 -7.51 -4.09
CA PHE A 39 10.09 -6.63 -2.96
C PHE A 39 11.60 -6.60 -2.71
N ALA A 40 12.25 -7.75 -2.60
CA ALA A 40 13.69 -7.84 -2.32
C ALA A 40 14.57 -7.35 -3.49
N ALA A 41 14.04 -7.29 -4.71
CA ALA A 41 14.76 -6.76 -5.87
C ALA A 41 14.78 -5.22 -5.90
N VAL A 42 13.81 -4.57 -5.26
CA VAL A 42 13.70 -3.10 -5.19
C VAL A 42 14.00 -2.52 -3.82
N ALA A 43 13.81 -3.28 -2.74
CA ALA A 43 14.10 -2.82 -1.39
C ALA A 43 15.60 -2.58 -1.21
N GLY A 44 15.93 -1.49 -0.52
CA GLY A 44 17.29 -1.13 -0.18
C GLY A 44 17.92 -2.10 0.82
N GLN A 45 19.16 -1.79 1.25
CA GLN A 45 19.85 -2.56 2.29
C GLN A 45 19.16 -2.46 3.67
N ASP A 46 18.28 -1.48 3.84
CA ASP A 46 17.43 -1.28 5.01
C ASP A 46 16.21 -2.21 5.04
N GLY A 47 15.92 -2.93 3.94
CA GLY A 47 14.78 -3.82 3.83
C GLY A 47 13.45 -3.07 3.79
N GLN A 48 13.45 -1.82 3.35
CA GLN A 48 12.27 -1.00 3.10
C GLN A 48 12.27 -0.50 1.65
N ILE A 49 11.13 0.01 1.18
CA ILE A 49 10.97 0.57 -0.16
C ILE A 49 10.62 2.06 -0.06
N ASP A 50 11.47 2.91 -0.64
CA ASP A 50 11.18 4.33 -0.82
C ASP A 50 10.33 4.63 -2.08
N ALA A 51 9.98 5.90 -2.30
CA ALA A 51 9.14 6.30 -3.44
C ALA A 51 9.80 6.04 -4.82
N ASP A 52 11.12 6.19 -4.92
CA ASP A 52 11.88 6.00 -6.16
C ASP A 52 12.06 4.50 -6.46
N GLU A 53 12.25 3.68 -5.43
CA GLU A 53 12.26 2.22 -5.49
C GLU A 53 10.87 1.68 -5.85
N LEU A 54 9.80 2.23 -5.25
CA LEU A 54 8.43 1.87 -5.59
C LEU A 54 8.11 2.20 -7.05
N GLN A 55 8.48 3.39 -7.53
CA GLN A 55 8.25 3.77 -8.92
C GLN A 55 8.93 2.80 -9.90
N ARG A 56 10.19 2.44 -9.62
CA ARG A 56 10.93 1.44 -10.42
C ARG A 56 10.25 0.08 -10.36
N CYS A 57 9.81 -0.36 -9.18
CA CYS A 57 9.09 -1.61 -8.98
C CYS A 57 7.83 -1.67 -9.85
N LEU A 58 6.94 -0.68 -9.72
CA LEU A 58 5.66 -0.65 -10.42
C LEU A 58 5.84 -0.56 -11.95
N THR A 59 6.90 0.12 -12.40
CA THR A 59 7.26 0.20 -13.82
C THR A 59 7.72 -1.17 -14.34
N GLN A 60 8.65 -1.82 -13.64
CA GLN A 60 9.18 -3.14 -14.03
C GLN A 60 8.13 -4.24 -13.96
N SER A 61 7.21 -4.14 -13.01
CA SER A 61 6.16 -5.12 -12.82
C SER A 61 5.06 -5.06 -13.88
N GLY A 62 5.07 -4.02 -14.72
CA GLY A 62 4.10 -3.83 -15.80
C GLY A 62 2.68 -3.59 -15.31
N ILE A 63 2.48 -3.14 -14.07
CA ILE A 63 1.14 -2.90 -13.52
C ILE A 63 0.46 -1.71 -14.21
N SER A 64 1.25 -0.74 -14.69
CA SER A 64 0.82 0.32 -15.60
C SER A 64 0.45 -0.21 -16.99
N GLY A 65 0.88 -1.42 -17.38
CA GLY A 65 0.60 -2.01 -18.69
C GLY A 65 1.05 -1.08 -19.83
N ASN A 66 0.11 -0.75 -20.72
CA ASN A 66 0.32 0.20 -21.82
C ASN A 66 0.09 1.68 -21.41
N TYR A 67 -0.32 1.92 -20.17
CA TYR A 67 -0.52 3.26 -19.64
C TYR A 67 0.82 3.89 -19.25
N LYS A 68 0.82 5.22 -19.10
CA LYS A 68 2.00 5.94 -18.64
C LYS A 68 2.50 5.39 -17.29
N PRO A 69 3.82 5.32 -17.07
CA PRO A 69 4.38 4.99 -15.76
C PRO A 69 3.86 5.95 -14.69
N PHE A 70 3.78 5.47 -13.45
CA PHE A 70 3.41 6.31 -12.31
C PHE A 70 4.41 7.43 -12.12
N ASN A 71 3.91 8.62 -11.78
CA ASN A 71 4.78 9.71 -11.36
C ASN A 71 5.24 9.49 -9.90
N LEU A 72 6.29 10.19 -9.48
CA LEU A 72 6.88 10.03 -8.15
C LEU A 72 5.92 10.47 -7.03
N GLU A 73 5.08 11.47 -7.29
CA GLU A 73 4.10 11.97 -6.32
C GLU A 73 3.00 10.93 -6.05
N THR A 74 2.55 10.23 -7.09
CA THR A 74 1.63 9.09 -6.94
C THR A 74 2.27 7.99 -6.10
N CYS A 75 3.57 7.72 -6.28
CA CYS A 75 4.29 6.73 -5.46
C CYS A 75 4.36 7.16 -3.99
N ARG A 76 4.63 8.45 -3.70
CA ARG A 76 4.59 8.99 -2.33
C ARG A 76 3.20 8.85 -1.71
N LEU A 77 2.15 9.20 -2.44
CA LEU A 77 0.76 9.02 -1.99
C LEU A 77 0.47 7.56 -1.64
N MET A 78 0.93 6.61 -2.46
CA MET A 78 0.75 5.17 -2.22
C MET A 78 1.43 4.72 -0.92
N ILE A 79 2.64 5.23 -0.66
CA ILE A 79 3.38 4.97 0.58
C ILE A 79 2.60 5.54 1.77
N SER A 80 2.28 6.84 1.75
CA SER A 80 1.54 7.53 2.82
C SER A 80 0.20 6.88 3.17
N MET A 81 -0.46 6.20 2.21
CA MET A 81 -1.71 5.50 2.47
C MET A 81 -1.55 4.27 3.36
N LEU A 82 -0.39 3.60 3.30
CA LEU A 82 -0.16 2.31 3.96
C LEU A 82 0.95 2.35 5.00
N ASP A 83 1.74 3.42 5.03
CA ASP A 83 2.73 3.72 6.05
C ASP A 83 2.04 3.94 7.40
N ARG A 84 1.95 2.86 8.19
CA ARG A 84 1.29 2.88 9.50
C ARG A 84 2.21 3.38 10.61
N ASP A 85 3.52 3.24 10.41
CA ASP A 85 4.54 3.62 11.38
C ASP A 85 5.12 5.01 11.13
N MET A 86 4.66 5.70 10.09
CA MET A 86 5.13 7.02 9.65
C MET A 86 6.63 7.02 9.34
N SER A 87 7.15 5.88 8.86
CA SER A 87 8.55 5.74 8.46
C SER A 87 8.86 6.47 7.15
N GLY A 88 7.85 6.80 6.36
CA GLY A 88 7.98 7.34 5.00
C GLY A 88 8.41 6.28 3.97
N MET A 89 8.41 5.00 4.35
CA MET A 89 8.83 3.88 3.50
C MET A 89 7.84 2.72 3.66
N LEU A 90 7.93 1.72 2.78
CA LEU A 90 7.09 0.53 2.85
C LEU A 90 7.89 -0.70 3.30
N GLY A 91 7.43 -1.33 4.38
CA GLY A 91 7.83 -2.69 4.72
C GLY A 91 7.13 -3.73 3.81
N PHE A 92 7.59 -4.98 3.87
CA PHE A 92 7.05 -6.04 3.01
C PHE A 92 5.53 -6.28 3.17
N ASN A 93 5.02 -6.22 4.39
CA ASN A 93 3.59 -6.42 4.64
C ASN A 93 2.75 -5.29 4.03
N GLU A 94 3.21 -4.05 4.14
CA GLU A 94 2.54 -2.88 3.56
C GLU A 94 2.62 -2.90 2.04
N PHE A 95 3.77 -3.30 1.49
CA PHE A 95 3.93 -3.52 0.05
C PHE A 95 2.95 -4.58 -0.48
N LYS A 96 2.76 -5.70 0.23
CA LYS A 96 1.77 -6.72 -0.16
C LYS A 96 0.35 -6.17 -0.18
N GLU A 97 -0.02 -5.39 0.83
CA GLU A 97 -1.33 -4.72 0.87
C GLU A 97 -1.46 -3.74 -0.31
N LEU A 98 -0.44 -2.92 -0.58
CA LEU A 98 -0.42 -1.99 -1.71
C LEU A 98 -0.64 -2.72 -3.02
N TRP A 99 0.10 -3.81 -3.23
CA TRP A 99 0.03 -4.60 -4.44
C TRP A 99 -1.37 -5.16 -4.70
N ALA A 100 -2.03 -5.70 -3.67
CA ALA A 100 -3.40 -6.20 -3.78
C ALA A 100 -4.39 -5.08 -4.16
N VAL A 101 -4.23 -3.90 -3.54
CA VAL A 101 -5.09 -2.74 -3.75
C VAL A 101 -4.93 -2.16 -5.15
N LEU A 102 -3.68 -2.01 -5.62
CA LEU A 102 -3.39 -1.53 -6.96
C LEU A 102 -3.95 -2.46 -8.05
N ASN A 103 -3.87 -3.78 -7.84
CA ASN A 103 -4.47 -4.73 -8.78
C ASN A 103 -6.01 -4.61 -8.82
N GLY A 104 -6.65 -4.42 -7.66
CA GLY A 104 -8.09 -4.17 -7.60
C GLY A 104 -8.49 -2.90 -8.36
N TRP A 105 -7.79 -1.79 -8.13
CA TRP A 105 -8.07 -0.54 -8.84
C TRP A 105 -7.73 -0.60 -10.33
N ARG A 106 -6.70 -1.35 -10.72
CA ARG A 106 -6.39 -1.59 -12.14
C ARG A 106 -7.50 -2.34 -12.84
N GLN A 107 -7.97 -3.45 -12.27
CA GLN A 107 -9.08 -4.23 -12.84
C GLN A 107 -10.34 -3.35 -12.95
N HIS A 108 -10.58 -2.53 -11.94
CA HIS A 108 -11.70 -1.64 -11.91
C HIS A 108 -11.57 -0.50 -12.95
N PHE A 109 -10.39 0.09 -13.11
CA PHE A 109 -10.10 1.05 -14.16
C PHE A 109 -10.35 0.43 -15.55
N MET A 110 -9.87 -0.79 -15.80
CA MET A 110 -10.10 -1.50 -17.07
C MET A 110 -11.58 -1.80 -17.32
N GLY A 111 -12.37 -2.01 -16.27
CA GLY A 111 -13.82 -2.20 -16.39
C GLY A 111 -14.59 -0.90 -16.66
N VAL A 112 -13.99 0.25 -16.34
CA VAL A 112 -14.59 1.59 -16.49
C VAL A 112 -14.14 2.25 -17.79
N ASP A 113 -12.87 2.07 -18.18
CA ASP A 113 -12.26 2.45 -19.47
C ASP A 113 -12.77 1.54 -20.60
N GLY A 114 -14.08 1.57 -20.84
CA GLY A 114 -14.78 0.68 -21.75
C GLY A 114 -14.45 0.93 -23.22
N ASP A 115 -13.91 2.11 -23.55
CA ASP A 115 -13.41 2.46 -24.88
C ASP A 115 -11.90 2.19 -25.04
N HIS A 116 -11.23 1.72 -23.99
CA HIS A 116 -9.79 1.51 -23.93
C HIS A 116 -8.98 2.73 -24.37
N SER A 117 -9.51 3.93 -24.15
CA SER A 117 -8.82 5.17 -24.47
C SER A 117 -7.65 5.45 -23.53
N GLY A 118 -7.59 4.73 -22.41
CA GLY A 118 -6.57 4.88 -21.38
C GLY A 118 -6.71 6.14 -20.55
N ALA A 119 -7.91 6.71 -20.55
CA ALA A 119 -8.29 7.78 -19.66
C ALA A 119 -9.77 7.67 -19.31
N VAL A 120 -10.11 8.18 -18.13
CA VAL A 120 -11.47 8.14 -17.57
C VAL A 120 -12.08 9.53 -17.65
N ASP A 121 -13.32 9.63 -18.10
CA ASP A 121 -14.09 10.87 -18.08
C ASP A 121 -14.82 11.10 -16.73
N ALA A 122 -15.51 12.22 -16.60
CA ALA A 122 -16.21 12.59 -15.37
C ALA A 122 -17.34 11.61 -14.97
N GLN A 123 -18.08 11.08 -15.95
CA GLN A 123 -19.19 10.15 -15.71
C GLN A 123 -18.67 8.78 -15.33
N GLU A 124 -17.63 8.33 -16.01
CA GLU A 124 -16.90 7.11 -15.74
C GLU A 124 -16.25 7.15 -14.34
N LEU A 125 -15.63 8.27 -13.96
CA LEU A 125 -15.09 8.45 -12.61
C LEU A 125 -16.20 8.34 -11.55
N GLN A 126 -17.36 8.95 -11.78
CA GLN A 126 -18.46 8.88 -10.81
C GLN A 126 -18.95 7.44 -10.61
N LYS A 127 -19.12 6.69 -11.70
CA LYS A 127 -19.48 5.26 -11.65
C LYS A 127 -18.40 4.48 -10.91
N ALA A 128 -17.14 4.77 -11.20
CA ALA A 128 -16.01 4.12 -10.58
C ALA A 128 -15.98 4.35 -9.05
N LEU A 129 -16.05 5.60 -8.60
CA LEU A 129 -16.04 5.92 -7.17
C LEU A 129 -17.21 5.23 -6.44
N THR A 130 -18.38 5.17 -7.08
CA THR A 130 -19.56 4.50 -6.52
C THR A 130 -19.35 2.98 -6.40
N ALA A 131 -18.78 2.34 -7.42
CA ALA A 131 -18.50 0.91 -7.42
C ALA A 131 -17.41 0.50 -6.42
N MET A 132 -16.46 1.39 -6.11
CA MET A 132 -15.51 1.24 -5.00
C MET A 132 -16.12 1.50 -3.61
N GLY A 133 -17.40 1.86 -3.54
CA GLY A 133 -18.12 2.07 -2.28
C GLY A 133 -18.08 3.50 -1.73
N PHE A 134 -17.52 4.47 -2.49
CA PHE A 134 -17.54 5.87 -2.08
C PHE A 134 -18.93 6.49 -2.33
N ARG A 135 -19.46 7.17 -1.30
CA ARG A 135 -20.74 7.89 -1.34
C ARG A 135 -20.46 9.39 -1.34
N LEU A 136 -20.14 9.94 -2.50
CA LEU A 136 -19.78 11.35 -2.66
C LEU A 136 -20.92 12.15 -3.29
N SER A 137 -21.06 13.42 -2.90
CA SER A 137 -22.01 14.33 -3.54
C SER A 137 -21.53 14.69 -4.96
N PRO A 138 -22.43 15.06 -5.89
CA PRO A 138 -22.04 15.49 -7.23
C PRO A 138 -21.06 16.67 -7.22
N GLN A 139 -21.17 17.57 -6.23
CA GLN A 139 -20.25 18.70 -6.06
C GLN A 139 -18.84 18.25 -5.69
N ALA A 140 -18.71 17.28 -4.78
CA ALA A 140 -17.42 16.70 -4.40
C ALA A 140 -16.77 15.97 -5.60
N VAL A 141 -17.54 15.18 -6.35
CA VAL A 141 -17.06 14.52 -7.57
C VAL A 141 -16.57 15.53 -8.60
N ASN A 142 -17.30 16.62 -8.83
CA ASN A 142 -16.88 17.69 -9.74
C ASN A 142 -15.56 18.35 -9.28
N GLY A 143 -15.39 18.56 -7.97
CA GLY A 143 -14.13 19.04 -7.40
C GLY A 143 -12.96 18.09 -7.70
N ILE A 144 -13.18 16.79 -7.55
CA ILE A 144 -12.18 15.75 -7.87
C ILE A 144 -11.84 15.74 -9.36
N VAL A 145 -12.84 15.74 -10.23
CA VAL A 145 -12.64 15.77 -11.69
C VAL A 145 -11.81 16.99 -12.09
N LYS A 146 -12.12 18.18 -11.57
CA LYS A 146 -11.34 19.40 -11.86
C LYS A 146 -9.90 19.32 -11.38
N ARG A 147 -9.63 18.58 -10.30
CA ARG A 147 -8.29 18.45 -9.72
C ARG A 147 -7.38 17.47 -10.47
N TYR A 148 -7.96 16.42 -11.04
CA TYR A 148 -7.22 15.30 -11.66
C TYR A 148 -7.40 15.19 -13.17
N SER A 149 -8.38 15.87 -13.77
CA SER A 149 -8.55 15.84 -15.23
C SER A 149 -7.64 16.85 -15.93
N SER A 150 -7.08 16.42 -17.04
CA SER A 150 -6.43 17.28 -18.03
C SER A 150 -7.23 17.18 -19.33
N HIS A 151 -7.74 18.32 -19.82
CA HIS A 151 -8.62 18.36 -21.00
C HIS A 151 -9.88 17.46 -20.89
N GLY A 152 -10.42 17.30 -19.69
CA GLY A 152 -11.63 16.48 -19.44
C GLY A 152 -11.36 14.98 -19.37
N LYS A 153 -10.09 14.55 -19.41
CA LYS A 153 -9.65 13.17 -19.30
C LYS A 153 -8.75 12.97 -18.10
N ILE A 154 -8.94 11.89 -17.35
CA ILE A 154 -8.14 11.53 -16.17
C ILE A 154 -7.27 10.34 -16.56
N SER A 155 -5.95 10.51 -16.51
CA SER A 155 -5.03 9.43 -16.84
C SER A 155 -5.08 8.30 -15.81
N PHE A 156 -4.57 7.11 -16.15
CA PHE A 156 -4.48 6.01 -15.18
C PHE A 156 -3.71 6.40 -13.90
N ASP A 157 -2.59 7.13 -14.04
CA ASP A 157 -1.79 7.64 -12.92
C ASP A 157 -2.60 8.59 -12.04
N ASP A 158 -3.29 9.57 -12.64
CA ASP A 158 -4.16 10.51 -11.92
C ASP A 158 -5.35 9.83 -11.24
N TYR A 159 -5.92 8.81 -11.89
CA TYR A 159 -7.00 8.00 -11.34
C TYR A 159 -6.54 7.25 -10.10
N ILE A 160 -5.36 6.61 -10.15
CA ILE A 160 -4.80 5.91 -9.00
C ILE A 160 -4.45 6.89 -7.89
N ALA A 161 -3.82 8.03 -8.20
CA ALA A 161 -3.53 9.08 -7.22
C ALA A 161 -4.81 9.58 -6.52
N CYS A 162 -5.89 9.76 -7.27
CA CYS A 162 -7.21 10.10 -6.73
C CYS A 162 -7.75 9.00 -5.79
N CYS A 163 -7.71 7.74 -6.19
CA CYS A 163 -8.20 6.62 -5.40
C CYS A 163 -7.43 6.45 -4.09
N VAL A 164 -6.09 6.56 -4.16
CA VAL A 164 -5.20 6.53 -3.00
C VAL A 164 -5.56 7.64 -2.01
N LYS A 165 -5.62 8.89 -2.48
CA LYS A 165 -5.93 10.03 -1.61
C LYS A 165 -7.33 9.95 -1.01
N LEU A 166 -8.34 9.53 -1.79
CA LEU A 166 -9.70 9.31 -1.29
C LEU A 166 -9.75 8.24 -0.21
N ARG A 167 -9.06 7.11 -0.42
CA ARG A 167 -9.01 6.04 0.56
C ARG A 167 -8.32 6.49 1.84
N ALA A 168 -7.13 7.09 1.74
CA ALA A 168 -6.38 7.56 2.90
C ALA A 168 -7.18 8.58 3.73
N LEU A 169 -7.83 9.56 3.08
CA LEU A 169 -8.69 10.52 3.76
C LEU A 169 -9.94 9.87 4.38
N THR A 170 -10.55 8.91 3.67
CA THR A 170 -11.72 8.17 4.18
C THR A 170 -11.37 7.33 5.40
N ASP A 171 -10.24 6.64 5.37
CA ASP A 171 -9.78 5.82 6.50
C ASP A 171 -9.43 6.70 7.71
N SER A 172 -8.75 7.83 7.48
CA SER A 172 -8.46 8.82 8.53
C SER A 172 -9.72 9.45 9.13
N PHE A 173 -10.74 9.73 8.30
CA PHE A 173 -12.04 10.20 8.75
C PHE A 173 -12.76 9.14 9.60
N ARG A 174 -12.86 7.90 9.09
CA ARG A 174 -13.54 6.78 9.78
C ARG A 174 -12.90 6.44 11.12
N ARG A 175 -11.57 6.52 11.24
CA ARG A 175 -10.87 6.31 12.53
C ARG A 175 -11.29 7.33 13.59
N ARG A 176 -11.67 8.55 13.18
CA ARG A 176 -12.10 9.63 14.08
C ARG A 176 -13.62 9.69 14.26
N ASP A 177 -14.41 9.20 13.30
CA ASP A 177 -15.87 9.08 13.39
C ASP A 177 -16.30 7.86 14.21
N ALA A 178 -15.93 7.83 15.50
CA ALA A 178 -16.25 6.71 16.39
C ALA A 178 -17.76 6.47 16.55
N ALA A 179 -18.58 7.52 16.38
CA ALA A 179 -20.04 7.46 16.45
C ALA A 179 -20.72 7.06 15.13
N GLN A 180 -19.96 6.93 14.03
CA GLN A 180 -20.46 6.62 12.68
C GLN A 180 -21.59 7.54 12.22
N GLN A 181 -21.53 8.81 12.61
CA GLN A 181 -22.56 9.80 12.32
C GLN A 181 -22.28 10.59 11.03
N GLY A 182 -21.15 10.34 10.37
CA GLY A 182 -20.72 11.07 9.19
C GLY A 182 -20.20 12.47 9.49
N MET A 183 -19.82 12.75 10.74
CA MET A 183 -19.31 14.05 11.19
C MET A 183 -18.18 13.86 12.22
N VAL A 184 -17.07 14.57 12.00
CA VAL A 184 -15.88 14.52 12.85
C VAL A 184 -15.51 15.94 13.26
N ASN A 185 -15.09 16.12 14.52
CA ASN A 185 -14.50 17.37 14.98
C ASN A 185 -12.97 17.29 14.87
N PHE A 186 -12.36 18.22 14.14
CA PHE A 186 -10.91 18.30 14.00
C PHE A 186 -10.35 19.48 14.79
N GLN A 187 -9.27 19.24 15.55
CA GLN A 187 -8.38 20.33 15.92
C GLN A 187 -7.58 20.79 14.69
N TYR A 188 -7.22 22.07 14.63
CA TYR A 188 -6.54 22.62 13.46
C TYR A 188 -5.25 21.87 13.13
N ASP A 189 -4.38 21.65 14.12
CA ASP A 189 -3.10 20.95 13.90
C ASP A 189 -3.32 19.49 13.47
N ASP A 190 -4.29 18.81 14.05
CA ASP A 190 -4.66 17.43 13.66
C ASP A 190 -5.20 17.37 12.22
N PHE A 191 -5.99 18.37 11.81
CA PHE A 191 -6.45 18.50 10.43
C PHE A 191 -5.28 18.70 9.47
N ILE A 192 -4.37 19.63 9.77
CA ILE A 192 -3.21 19.92 8.92
C ILE A 192 -2.32 18.68 8.82
N GLN A 193 -1.99 18.03 9.94
CA GLN A 193 -1.19 16.81 9.95
C GLN A 193 -1.86 15.70 9.13
N CYS A 194 -3.17 15.47 9.34
CA CYS A 194 -3.92 14.44 8.63
C CYS A 194 -3.98 14.65 7.10
N VAL A 195 -4.11 15.90 6.65
CA VAL A 195 -4.24 16.21 5.22
C VAL A 195 -2.88 16.31 4.53
N MET A 196 -1.87 16.83 5.22
CA MET A 196 -0.53 17.03 4.65
C MET A 196 0.35 15.78 4.68
N SER A 197 0.02 14.79 5.52
CA SER A 197 0.71 13.50 5.50
C SER A 197 0.33 12.63 4.29
N ILE A 198 -0.73 13.02 3.55
CA ILE A 198 -1.25 12.32 2.36
C ILE A 198 -0.91 13.12 1.10
#